data_AF-Q15B72-F1
#
_entry.id   AF-Q15B72-F1
#
_cell.length_a   1.000
_cell.length_b   1.000
_cell.length_c   1.000
_cell.angle_alpha   90.00
_cell.angle_beta   90.00
_cell.angle_gamma   90.00
#
_symmetry.space_group_name_H-M   'P 1'
#
loop_
_entity.id
_entity.type
_entity.pdbx_description
1 polymer ?
#
loop_
_entity_poly.entity_id
_entity_poly.type
_entity_poly.pdbx_seq_one_letter_code
_entity_poly.pdbx_strand_id
1 'polypeptide(L)'
;RTYAWVANRDNPLSSSIGTLKILDSNLMLLDQSDTTVWSTNLTGAVSSSVVAELLSNGNFVLRDAKTNDPDVFLWQSFDFPTDTLLPHMKLGWDLKTGRHRSLKSWRSLYDPSSGDLSYKLETRGLPDFFIWKTDVRVYRSGPWDGIRFSGIPEMPRWNFIVNNFTENREEITYSYRVTDHNTYSRLILSSSGVLQQFTWSPNEQEWSMFWTSPKDLCDTYRKCGPYSYCDTNTSPMCNCIRGFRPKFPQAWILRDGSSGCVRKTRLSCGRDRFVQLNNMKMPDTMQAVLDRRIGAKECRKRCFRDCNCTGFTNIRNGGWGCVIWTVE
;
A
#
# COMPACT_ATOMS: atom_id res chain seq x y z
N ARG A 1 -0.99 -11.29 23.87
CA ARG A 1 0.04 -10.25 23.55
C ARG A 1 -0.10 -9.89 22.09
N THR A 2 0.16 -8.65 21.71
CA THR A 2 0.14 -8.20 20.31
C THR A 2 1.49 -7.57 20.01
N TYR A 3 2.23 -8.13 19.05
CA TYR A 3 3.54 -7.63 18.66
C TYR A 3 3.36 -6.68 17.48
N ALA A 4 3.77 -5.42 17.61
CA ALA A 4 3.69 -4.44 16.52
C ALA A 4 5.00 -4.28 15.74
N TRP A 5 6.11 -4.75 16.32
CA TRP A 5 7.44 -4.65 15.74
C TRP A 5 8.37 -5.73 16.32
N VAL A 6 9.30 -6.23 15.50
CA VAL A 6 10.28 -7.27 15.85
C VAL A 6 11.62 -6.90 15.21
N ALA A 7 12.66 -6.67 16.02
CA ALA A 7 13.98 -6.25 15.55
C ALA A 7 14.67 -7.33 14.69
N ASN A 8 14.83 -8.51 15.27
CA ASN A 8 15.62 -9.61 14.74
C ASN A 8 14.75 -10.72 14.14
N ARG A 9 13.68 -10.34 13.41
CA ARG A 9 12.64 -11.27 12.94
C ARG A 9 13.17 -12.45 12.12
N ASP A 10 14.26 -12.24 11.38
CA ASP A 10 14.91 -13.25 10.54
C ASP A 10 16.20 -13.82 11.15
N ASN A 11 16.58 -13.36 12.35
CA ASN A 11 17.77 -13.79 13.09
C ASN A 11 17.38 -14.09 14.55
N PRO A 12 16.69 -15.22 14.83
CA PRO A 12 16.22 -15.52 16.17
C PRO A 12 17.37 -15.85 17.13
N LEU A 13 17.17 -15.56 18.42
CA LEU A 13 18.04 -16.07 19.49
C LEU A 13 17.78 -17.57 19.66
N SER A 14 18.85 -18.38 19.70
CA SER A 14 18.75 -19.84 19.83
C SER A 14 18.47 -20.32 21.26
N SER A 15 18.59 -19.44 22.25
CA SER A 15 18.39 -19.76 23.67
C SER A 15 17.61 -18.65 24.38
N SER A 16 17.33 -18.86 25.68
CA SER A 16 16.72 -17.86 26.55
C SER A 16 17.68 -16.74 26.99
N ILE A 17 18.91 -16.70 26.47
CA ILE A 17 19.93 -15.70 26.80
C ILE A 17 20.09 -14.77 25.61
N GLY A 18 19.85 -13.48 25.83
CA GLY A 18 20.17 -12.44 24.87
C GLY A 18 20.27 -11.08 25.56
N THR A 19 21.18 -10.25 25.09
CA THR A 19 21.47 -8.93 25.67
C THR A 19 21.32 -7.85 24.63
N LEU A 20 20.45 -6.87 24.88
CA LEU A 20 20.33 -5.65 24.10
C LEU A 20 21.14 -4.55 24.78
N LYS A 21 22.17 -4.01 24.12
CA LYS A 21 23.00 -2.94 24.66
C LYS A 21 23.50 -1.99 23.57
N ILE A 22 24.00 -0.84 23.99
CA ILE A 22 24.70 0.09 23.11
C ILE A 22 26.19 -0.27 23.13
N LEU A 23 26.76 -0.48 21.95
CA LEU A 23 28.19 -0.75 21.75
C LEU A 23 28.63 0.01 20.49
N ASP A 24 29.76 0.71 20.54
CA ASP A 24 30.30 1.48 19.41
C ASP A 24 29.26 2.38 18.72
N SER A 25 28.48 3.10 19.53
CA SER A 25 27.39 3.99 19.12
C SER A 25 26.29 3.32 18.28
N ASN A 26 26.21 1.98 18.32
CA ASN A 26 25.16 1.18 17.72
C ASN A 26 24.32 0.51 18.79
N LEU A 27 23.06 0.24 18.47
CA LEU A 27 22.24 -0.66 19.27
C LEU A 27 22.43 -2.08 18.75
N MET A 28 22.82 -3.00 19.64
CA MET A 28 23.20 -4.37 19.30
C MET A 28 22.48 -5.38 20.19
N LEU A 29 21.98 -6.45 19.57
CA LEU A 29 21.43 -7.63 20.22
C LEU A 29 22.45 -8.77 20.12
N LEU A 30 22.94 -9.24 21.26
CA LEU A 30 23.92 -10.32 21.37
C LEU A 30 23.28 -11.62 21.89
N ASP A 31 23.80 -12.76 21.46
CA ASP A 31 23.43 -14.09 21.96
C ASP A 31 24.21 -14.51 23.22
N GLN A 32 24.07 -15.78 23.64
CA GLN A 32 24.77 -16.33 24.81
C GLN A 32 26.30 -16.36 24.69
N SER A 33 26.85 -16.21 23.48
CA SER A 33 28.27 -16.24 23.17
C SER A 33 28.79 -14.85 22.80
N ASP A 34 28.06 -13.79 23.17
CA ASP A 34 28.35 -12.40 22.81
C ASP A 34 28.44 -12.16 21.29
N THR A 35 27.87 -13.06 20.47
CA THR A 35 27.83 -12.91 19.02
C THR A 35 26.67 -12.01 18.63
N THR A 36 26.91 -11.10 17.68
CA THR A 36 25.88 -10.15 17.23
C THR A 36 24.84 -10.83 16.37
N VAL A 37 23.59 -10.81 16.84
CA VAL A 37 22.42 -11.37 16.14
C VAL A 37 21.69 -10.30 15.33
N TRP A 38 21.69 -9.05 15.83
CA TRP A 38 21.07 -7.92 15.14
C TRP A 38 21.72 -6.60 15.58
N SER A 39 21.78 -5.62 14.67
CA SER A 39 22.32 -4.29 14.94
C SER A 39 21.69 -3.22 14.05
N THR A 40 21.78 -1.95 14.48
CA THR A 40 21.31 -0.79 13.69
C THR A 40 22.16 -0.47 12.47
N ASN A 41 23.39 -0.98 12.40
CA ASN A 41 24.35 -0.81 11.30
C ASN A 41 24.59 0.66 10.91
N LEU A 42 24.80 1.52 11.89
CA LEU A 42 25.18 2.91 11.66
C LEU A 42 26.62 2.98 11.17
N THR A 43 26.80 3.50 9.96
CA THR A 43 28.11 3.73 9.33
C THR A 43 28.49 5.21 9.47
N GLY A 44 29.43 5.52 10.36
CA GLY A 44 29.94 6.87 10.55
C GLY A 44 30.58 7.04 11.94
N ALA A 45 31.54 7.94 12.06
CA ALA A 45 32.13 8.31 13.35
C ALA A 45 31.09 9.09 14.17
N VAL A 46 30.27 8.38 14.94
CA VAL A 46 29.40 9.01 15.94
C VAL A 46 30.27 9.35 17.14
N SER A 47 30.81 10.57 17.14
CA SER A 47 31.73 11.09 18.15
C SER A 47 31.05 11.42 19.50
N SER A 48 29.76 11.14 19.65
CA SER A 48 28.92 11.53 20.77
C SER A 48 28.31 10.32 21.50
N SER A 49 27.99 10.54 22.78
CA SER A 49 27.20 9.60 23.57
C SER A 49 25.82 9.45 22.92
N VAL A 50 25.33 8.22 22.76
CA VAL A 50 24.03 7.93 22.15
C VAL A 50 23.07 7.34 23.18
N VAL A 51 21.79 7.60 22.99
CA VAL A 51 20.70 7.12 23.84
C VAL A 51 19.68 6.37 22.99
N ALA A 52 19.27 5.19 23.46
CA ALA A 52 18.14 4.45 22.93
C ALA A 52 16.87 4.82 23.73
N GLU A 53 15.81 5.22 23.04
CA GLU A 53 14.58 5.72 23.65
C GLU A 53 13.34 5.16 22.95
N LEU A 54 12.34 4.75 23.72
CA LEU A 54 11.03 4.39 23.19
C LEU A 54 10.07 5.57 23.35
N LEU A 55 9.69 6.18 22.23
CA LEU A 55 8.78 7.31 22.21
C LEU A 55 7.33 6.86 22.46
N SER A 56 6.47 7.80 22.85
CA SER A 56 5.06 7.54 23.20
C SER A 56 4.22 7.01 22.03
N ASN A 57 4.63 7.25 20.78
CA ASN A 57 3.99 6.70 19.58
C ASN A 57 4.48 5.28 19.23
N GLY A 58 5.38 4.70 20.02
CA GLY A 58 5.98 3.39 19.79
C GLY A 58 7.21 3.39 18.88
N ASN A 59 7.67 4.56 18.43
CA ASN A 59 8.92 4.66 17.68
C ASN A 59 10.10 4.44 18.63
N PHE A 60 10.89 3.40 18.36
CA PHE A 60 12.11 3.11 19.11
C PHE A 60 13.27 3.73 18.37
N VAL A 61 13.96 4.67 19.00
CA VAL A 61 14.94 5.54 18.35
C VAL A 61 16.30 5.41 18.99
N LEU A 62 17.34 5.62 18.19
CA LEU A 62 18.68 5.90 18.66
C LEU A 62 19.03 7.34 18.27
N ARG A 63 19.42 8.16 19.24
CA ARG A 63 19.72 9.59 19.03
C ARG A 63 20.96 10.02 19.80
N ASP A 64 21.52 11.15 19.39
CA ASP A 64 22.60 11.82 20.11
C ASP A 64 22.09 12.32 21.48
N ALA A 65 22.85 12.07 22.55
CA ALA A 65 22.52 12.51 23.90
C ALA A 65 22.59 14.05 24.06
N LYS A 66 23.38 14.73 23.22
CA LYS A 66 23.63 16.18 23.30
C LYS A 66 22.69 16.99 22.42
N THR A 67 22.06 16.37 21.43
CA THR A 67 21.13 17.05 20.54
C THR A 67 19.78 17.19 21.23
N ASN A 68 19.33 18.43 21.37
CA ASN A 68 18.00 18.76 21.89
C ASN A 68 16.92 18.83 20.79
N ASP A 69 17.29 18.62 19.54
CA ASP A 69 16.34 18.51 18.43
C ASP A 69 15.62 17.15 18.53
N PRO A 70 14.31 17.13 18.84
CA PRO A 70 13.56 15.89 19.06
C PRO A 70 13.34 15.10 17.76
N ASP A 71 13.59 15.68 16.58
CA ASP A 71 13.27 15.06 15.29
C ASP A 71 14.53 14.55 14.55
N VAL A 72 15.72 14.70 15.14
CA VAL A 72 16.98 14.23 14.55
C VAL A 72 17.39 12.90 15.18
N PHE A 73 17.09 11.82 14.46
CA PHE A 73 17.45 10.46 14.86
C PHE A 73 18.61 9.91 14.03
N LEU A 74 19.49 9.15 14.68
CA LEU A 74 20.51 8.34 13.99
C LEU A 74 19.86 7.09 13.38
N TRP A 75 18.92 6.50 14.12
CA TRP A 75 18.14 5.33 13.70
C TRP A 75 16.74 5.39 14.31
N GLN A 76 15.74 4.86 13.61
CA GLN A 76 14.38 4.74 14.13
C GLN A 76 13.69 3.46 13.63
N SER A 77 12.94 2.78 14.50
CA SER A 77 12.19 1.57 14.16
C SER A 77 11.12 1.81 13.10
N PHE A 78 10.57 3.03 13.05
CA PHE A 78 9.59 3.43 12.05
C PHE A 78 10.11 3.40 10.60
N ASP A 79 11.43 3.40 10.40
CA ASP A 79 12.07 3.22 9.09
C ASP A 79 12.22 1.75 8.67
N PHE A 80 11.94 0.83 9.59
CA PHE A 80 12.07 -0.62 9.42
C PHE A 80 10.80 -1.33 9.93
N PRO A 81 9.63 -1.07 9.33
CA PRO A 81 8.39 -1.76 9.69
C PRO A 81 8.50 -3.29 9.52
N THR A 82 7.69 -4.02 10.29
CA THR A 82 7.54 -5.47 10.13
C THR A 82 6.30 -5.79 9.29
N ASP A 83 5.25 -6.36 9.88
CA ASP A 83 3.97 -6.61 9.23
C ASP A 83 2.93 -5.52 9.53
N THR A 84 3.24 -4.61 10.44
CA THR A 84 2.31 -3.65 11.03
C THR A 84 2.74 -2.21 10.77
N LEU A 85 1.76 -1.36 10.45
CA LEU A 85 1.85 0.09 10.43
C LEU A 85 1.05 0.65 11.62
N LEU A 86 1.73 1.36 12.51
CA LEU A 86 1.15 2.08 13.66
C LEU A 86 0.78 3.53 13.27
N PRO A 87 0.01 4.24 14.11
CA PRO A 87 -0.24 5.65 13.89
C PRO A 87 1.07 6.44 13.78
N HIS A 88 1.09 7.47 12.95
CA HIS A 88 2.26 8.31 12.62
C HIS A 88 3.37 7.65 11.80
N MET A 89 3.40 6.32 11.67
CA MET A 89 4.32 5.66 10.74
C MET A 89 4.03 6.06 9.30
N LYS A 90 5.09 6.11 8.48
CA LYS A 90 5.00 6.39 7.05
C LYS A 90 5.23 5.10 6.26
N LEU A 91 4.30 4.79 5.37
CA LEU A 91 4.38 3.67 4.43
C LEU A 91 4.57 4.21 3.02
N GLY A 92 5.63 3.80 2.32
CA GLY A 92 5.98 4.31 1.00
C GLY A 92 7.42 4.77 0.89
N TRP A 93 7.67 5.78 0.05
CA TRP A 93 9.00 6.22 -0.32
C TRP A 93 9.44 7.47 0.43
N ASP A 94 10.60 7.39 1.05
CA ASP A 94 11.42 8.54 1.42
C ASP A 94 12.32 8.90 0.24
N LEU A 95 12.06 10.03 -0.42
CA LEU A 95 12.79 10.40 -1.64
C LEU A 95 14.17 11.00 -1.32
N LYS A 96 14.38 11.51 -0.09
CA LYS A 96 15.68 12.05 0.34
C LYS A 96 16.69 10.95 0.60
N THR A 97 16.27 9.90 1.30
CA THR A 97 17.14 8.77 1.66
C THR A 97 17.08 7.61 0.67
N GLY A 98 16.09 7.59 -0.24
CA GLY A 98 15.83 6.48 -1.14
C GLY A 98 15.20 5.25 -0.46
N ARG A 99 14.75 5.40 0.80
CA ARG A 99 14.22 4.29 1.60
C ARG A 99 12.77 3.98 1.24
N HIS A 100 12.48 2.70 0.98
CA HIS A 100 11.13 2.21 0.79
C HIS A 100 10.61 1.49 2.04
N ARG A 101 9.72 2.14 2.78
CA ARG A 101 9.04 1.57 3.94
C ARG A 101 7.86 0.75 3.43
N SER A 102 7.90 -0.58 3.64
CA SER A 102 6.87 -1.52 3.18
C SER A 102 6.55 -2.54 4.26
N LEU A 103 5.35 -3.11 4.25
CA LEU A 103 4.99 -4.16 5.20
C LEU A 103 5.37 -5.51 4.62
N LYS A 104 5.88 -6.42 5.46
CA LYS A 104 6.16 -7.81 5.11
C LYS A 104 5.52 -8.73 6.14
N SER A 105 4.64 -9.60 5.68
CA SER A 105 3.86 -10.47 6.57
C SER A 105 4.78 -11.34 7.41
N TRP A 106 4.27 -11.82 8.53
CA TRP A 106 4.85 -12.98 9.21
C TRP A 106 4.73 -14.22 8.31
N ARG A 107 5.60 -15.21 8.54
CA ARG A 107 5.55 -16.49 7.83
C ARG A 107 4.32 -17.28 8.24
N SER A 108 3.97 -17.26 9.52
CA SER A 108 2.75 -17.87 10.05
C SER A 108 2.25 -17.10 11.28
N LEU A 109 1.15 -17.54 11.88
CA LEU A 109 0.64 -16.95 13.13
C LEU A 109 1.63 -17.06 14.31
N TYR A 110 2.55 -18.03 14.26
CA TYR A 110 3.47 -18.34 15.34
C TYR A 110 4.95 -18.14 14.98
N ASP A 111 5.23 -17.73 13.74
CA ASP A 111 6.58 -17.51 13.23
C ASP A 111 6.71 -16.08 12.67
N PRO A 112 7.38 -15.17 13.41
CA PRO A 112 7.53 -13.77 13.02
C PRO A 112 8.53 -13.54 11.88
N SER A 113 9.24 -14.58 11.43
CA SER A 113 10.13 -14.45 10.28
C SER A 113 9.40 -13.91 9.05
N SER A 114 10.19 -13.36 8.14
CA SER A 114 9.72 -12.86 6.86
C SER A 114 8.90 -13.93 6.12
N GLY A 115 7.61 -13.64 5.91
CA GLY A 115 6.74 -14.42 5.02
C GLY A 115 6.89 -14.02 3.56
N ASP A 116 6.10 -14.66 2.71
CA ASP A 116 6.13 -14.47 1.24
C ASP A 116 5.38 -13.20 0.78
N LEU A 117 4.61 -12.58 1.66
CA LEU A 117 3.73 -11.48 1.30
C LEU A 117 4.32 -10.14 1.69
N SER A 118 4.20 -9.16 0.79
CA SER A 118 4.58 -7.78 1.08
C SER A 118 3.58 -6.79 0.53
N TYR A 119 3.40 -5.68 1.23
CA TYR A 119 2.53 -4.57 0.83
C TYR A 119 3.38 -3.33 0.56
N LYS A 120 3.47 -2.96 -0.72
CA LYS A 120 4.48 -2.03 -1.25
C LYS A 120 3.83 -0.95 -2.12
N LEU A 121 4.36 0.26 -2.01
CA LEU A 121 3.98 1.39 -2.87
C LEU A 121 4.80 1.37 -4.16
N GLU A 122 4.10 1.38 -5.29
CA GLU A 122 4.68 1.60 -6.61
C GLU A 122 4.37 3.00 -7.11
N THR A 123 5.34 3.64 -7.77
CA THR A 123 5.23 5.03 -8.24
C THR A 123 5.23 5.15 -9.77
N ARG A 124 5.29 4.02 -10.49
CA ARG A 124 5.13 4.02 -11.95
C ARG A 124 3.67 4.27 -12.31
N GLY A 125 3.38 5.43 -12.89
CA GLY A 125 2.01 5.91 -13.09
C GLY A 125 1.56 6.75 -11.88
N LEU A 126 0.32 6.58 -11.44
CA LEU A 126 -0.11 7.15 -10.17
C LEU A 126 0.38 6.26 -9.03
N PRO A 127 0.82 6.83 -7.90
CA PRO A 127 1.19 6.03 -6.74
C PRO A 127 0.07 5.07 -6.33
N ASP A 128 0.39 3.78 -6.29
CA ASP A 128 -0.56 2.70 -6.04
C ASP A 128 0.10 1.61 -5.18
N PHE A 129 -0.66 1.07 -4.23
CA PHE A 129 -0.18 -0.01 -3.38
C PHE A 129 -0.57 -1.37 -3.94
N PHE A 130 0.32 -2.35 -3.77
CA PHE A 130 0.10 -3.72 -4.18
C PHE A 130 0.44 -4.68 -3.04
N ILE A 131 -0.33 -5.76 -2.92
CA ILE A 131 0.12 -6.95 -2.21
C ILE A 131 0.82 -7.85 -3.23
N TRP A 132 2.06 -8.17 -2.92
CA TRP A 132 2.92 -9.09 -3.66
C TRP A 132 3.04 -10.38 -2.89
N LYS A 133 2.90 -11.51 -3.57
CA LYS A 133 3.33 -12.82 -3.09
C LYS A 133 4.59 -13.18 -3.85
N THR A 134 5.74 -13.10 -3.18
CA THR A 134 7.07 -13.14 -3.81
C THR A 134 7.13 -12.03 -4.88
N ASP A 135 7.13 -12.39 -6.17
CA ASP A 135 7.21 -11.45 -7.30
C ASP A 135 5.90 -11.32 -8.08
N VAL A 136 4.80 -11.90 -7.58
CA VAL A 136 3.48 -11.87 -8.23
C VAL A 136 2.55 -10.92 -7.49
N ARG A 137 1.94 -9.99 -8.22
CA ARG A 137 0.89 -9.11 -7.68
C ARG A 137 -0.41 -9.88 -7.53
N VAL A 138 -0.93 -9.94 -6.31
CA VAL A 138 -2.19 -10.64 -6.00
C VAL A 138 -3.34 -9.68 -5.71
N TYR A 139 -3.03 -8.44 -5.33
CA TYR A 139 -4.00 -7.40 -5.05
C TYR A 139 -3.44 -6.02 -5.38
N ARG A 140 -4.32 -5.08 -5.71
CA ARG A 140 -4.01 -3.67 -5.98
C ARG A 140 -4.97 -2.76 -5.23
N SER A 141 -4.46 -1.86 -4.40
CA SER A 141 -5.26 -0.90 -3.63
C SER A 141 -5.87 0.20 -4.50
N GLY A 142 -5.29 0.47 -5.66
CA GLY A 142 -5.70 1.61 -6.48
C GLY A 142 -5.06 2.92 -6.02
N PRO A 143 -4.98 3.92 -6.92
CA PRO A 143 -4.42 5.21 -6.57
C PRO A 143 -5.27 5.95 -5.53
N TRP A 144 -4.62 6.91 -4.86
CA TRP A 144 -5.26 7.83 -3.92
C TRP A 144 -6.18 8.82 -4.66
N ASP A 145 -7.47 8.86 -4.32
CA ASP A 145 -8.47 9.71 -4.97
C ASP A 145 -8.61 11.11 -4.33
N GLY A 146 -7.79 11.38 -3.31
CA GLY A 146 -7.88 12.57 -2.45
C GLY A 146 -8.46 12.30 -1.07
N ILE A 147 -9.14 11.16 -0.88
CA ILE A 147 -9.84 10.79 0.36
C ILE A 147 -9.44 9.37 0.81
N ARG A 148 -9.26 8.45 -0.12
CA ARG A 148 -8.96 7.02 0.11
C ARG A 148 -8.20 6.42 -1.08
N PHE A 149 -7.71 5.20 -0.91
CA PHE A 149 -7.32 4.37 -2.04
C PHE A 149 -8.57 3.80 -2.72
N SER A 150 -8.65 3.90 -4.04
CA SER A 150 -9.88 3.57 -4.80
C SER A 150 -10.38 2.12 -4.67
N GLY A 151 -9.50 1.19 -4.29
CA GLY A 151 -9.78 -0.21 -4.04
C GLY A 151 -9.97 -0.57 -2.56
N ILE A 152 -10.00 0.41 -1.66
CA ILE A 152 -10.34 0.23 -0.25
C ILE A 152 -11.46 1.23 0.13
N PRO A 153 -12.69 1.02 -0.38
CA PRO A 153 -13.79 1.94 -0.17
C PRO A 153 -14.20 2.10 1.30
N GLU A 154 -13.80 1.20 2.19
CA GLU A 154 -14.04 1.24 3.64
C GLU A 154 -13.11 2.17 4.42
N MET A 155 -11.98 2.61 3.84
CA MET A 155 -11.01 3.49 4.53
C MET A 155 -11.61 4.78 5.11
N PRO A 156 -12.51 5.50 4.42
CA PRO A 156 -13.11 6.71 4.95
C PRO A 156 -14.48 6.38 5.55
N ARG A 157 -14.58 6.40 6.90
CA ARG A 157 -15.85 6.58 7.64
C ARG A 157 -15.72 6.65 9.16
N TRP A 158 -14.55 6.89 9.72
CA TRP A 158 -14.38 6.89 11.18
C TRP A 158 -13.77 8.20 11.65
N ASN A 159 -14.53 8.93 12.48
CA ASN A 159 -14.16 10.26 12.99
C ASN A 159 -12.84 10.26 13.76
N PHE A 160 -12.38 9.10 14.22
CA PHE A 160 -11.17 8.95 15.01
C PHE A 160 -9.91 8.57 14.21
N ILE A 161 -10.01 8.18 12.93
CA ILE A 161 -8.84 7.87 12.09
C ILE A 161 -8.72 8.92 10.98
N VAL A 162 -7.62 9.67 11.00
CA VAL A 162 -7.27 10.63 9.95
C VAL A 162 -6.22 10.02 9.04
N ASN A 163 -6.64 9.67 7.84
CA ASN A 163 -5.77 9.14 6.79
C ASN A 163 -5.15 10.27 5.99
N ASN A 164 -3.85 10.18 5.69
CA ASN A 164 -3.15 11.17 4.89
C ASN A 164 -2.23 10.49 3.87
N PHE A 165 -2.28 10.98 2.63
CA PHE A 165 -1.37 10.59 1.57
C PHE A 165 -0.57 11.80 1.14
N THR A 166 0.72 11.80 1.48
CA THR A 166 1.66 12.85 1.11
C THR A 166 2.34 12.46 -0.18
N GLU A 167 2.32 13.36 -1.17
CA GLU A 167 3.08 13.24 -2.40
C GLU A 167 3.72 14.58 -2.73
N ASN A 168 5.01 14.71 -2.45
CA ASN A 168 5.80 15.91 -2.70
C ASN A 168 7.25 15.54 -3.10
N ARG A 169 8.17 16.51 -3.07
CA ARG A 169 9.58 16.29 -3.47
C ARG A 169 10.41 15.52 -2.43
N GLU A 170 9.91 15.41 -1.21
CA GLU A 170 10.60 14.77 -0.09
C GLU A 170 10.11 13.34 0.12
N GLU A 171 8.82 13.08 -0.08
CA GLU A 171 8.22 11.78 0.17
C GLU A 171 6.96 11.50 -0.66
N ILE A 172 6.72 10.21 -0.86
CA ILE A 172 5.47 9.67 -1.40
C ILE A 172 5.01 8.58 -0.43
N THR A 173 4.18 8.95 0.54
CA THR A 173 3.85 8.08 1.67
C THR A 173 2.41 8.19 2.10
N TYR A 174 1.86 7.05 2.50
CA TYR A 174 0.66 6.96 3.31
C TYR A 174 1.02 7.00 4.80
N SER A 175 0.21 7.70 5.58
CA SER A 175 0.25 7.67 7.04
C SER A 175 -1.17 7.83 7.57
N TYR A 176 -1.41 7.41 8.80
CA TYR A 176 -2.66 7.71 9.49
C TYR A 176 -2.38 8.12 10.92
N ARG A 177 -3.34 8.84 11.51
CA ARG A 177 -3.31 9.26 12.91
C ARG A 177 -4.61 8.85 13.57
N VAL A 178 -4.55 8.59 14.88
CA VAL A 178 -5.73 8.38 15.71
C VAL A 178 -5.95 9.64 16.54
N THR A 179 -7.13 10.23 16.47
CA THR A 179 -7.45 11.48 17.18
C THR A 179 -7.94 11.24 18.60
N ASP A 180 -8.47 10.05 18.89
CA ASP A 180 -8.79 9.62 20.24
C ASP A 180 -7.57 8.97 20.91
N HIS A 181 -7.01 9.63 21.92
CA HIS A 181 -5.81 9.19 22.63
C HIS A 181 -5.99 7.86 23.38
N ASN A 182 -7.21 7.44 23.68
CA ASN A 182 -7.48 6.17 24.37
C ASN A 182 -7.74 5.00 23.40
N THR A 183 -7.73 5.28 22.10
CA THR A 183 -8.01 4.30 21.06
C THR A 183 -6.72 3.81 20.42
N TYR A 184 -6.49 2.50 20.46
CA TYR A 184 -5.38 1.88 19.74
C TYR A 184 -5.86 1.39 18.39
N SER A 185 -5.12 1.70 17.33
CA SER A 185 -5.43 1.21 15.99
C SER A 185 -4.16 0.85 15.24
N ARG A 186 -4.21 -0.24 14.47
CA ARG A 186 -3.07 -0.77 13.70
C ARG A 186 -3.53 -1.31 12.36
N LEU A 187 -2.72 -1.08 11.33
CA LEU A 187 -2.88 -1.68 10.02
C LEU A 187 -1.87 -2.83 9.88
N ILE A 188 -2.33 -4.05 9.63
CA ILE A 188 -1.47 -5.24 9.56
C ILE A 188 -1.63 -5.96 8.22
N LEU A 189 -0.53 -6.49 7.68
CA LEU A 189 -0.54 -7.47 6.60
C LEU A 189 -0.42 -8.88 7.20
N SER A 190 -1.53 -9.63 7.16
CA SER A 190 -1.57 -11.00 7.69
C SER A 190 -0.69 -11.97 6.88
N SER A 191 -0.32 -13.09 7.50
CA SER A 191 0.33 -14.23 6.82
C SER A 191 -0.54 -14.86 5.72
N SER A 192 -1.85 -14.61 5.73
CA SER A 192 -2.79 -15.04 4.68
C SER A 192 -2.90 -14.06 3.50
N GLY A 193 -2.18 -12.94 3.52
CA GLY A 193 -2.14 -11.99 2.41
C GLY A 193 -3.30 -11.00 2.42
N VAL A 194 -3.78 -10.70 3.63
CA VAL A 194 -4.91 -9.82 3.85
C VAL A 194 -4.45 -8.61 4.66
N LEU A 195 -4.70 -7.42 4.13
CA LEU A 195 -4.51 -6.17 4.83
C LEU A 195 -5.72 -5.92 5.75
N GLN A 196 -5.48 -5.61 7.02
CA GLN A 196 -6.53 -5.47 8.01
C GLN A 196 -6.28 -4.26 8.91
N GLN A 197 -7.28 -3.41 9.08
CA GLN A 197 -7.26 -2.37 10.11
C GLN A 197 -7.97 -2.90 11.35
N PHE A 198 -7.24 -2.99 12.45
CA PHE A 198 -7.76 -3.34 13.75
C PHE A 198 -7.81 -2.12 14.66
N THR A 199 -8.83 -2.05 15.50
CA THR A 199 -8.93 -1.09 16.60
C THR A 199 -9.25 -1.85 17.87
N TRP A 200 -8.60 -1.47 18.97
CA TRP A 200 -8.82 -2.12 20.26
C TRP A 200 -10.19 -1.71 20.82
N SER A 201 -11.01 -2.69 21.19
CA SER A 201 -12.31 -2.51 21.85
C SER A 201 -12.09 -2.66 23.36
N PRO A 202 -12.14 -1.57 24.16
CA PRO A 202 -11.95 -1.67 25.60
C PRO A 202 -13.03 -2.52 26.29
N ASN A 203 -14.26 -2.48 25.74
CA ASN A 203 -15.42 -3.19 26.28
C ASN A 203 -15.29 -4.72 26.09
N GLU A 204 -14.85 -5.16 24.92
CA GLU A 204 -14.73 -6.58 24.57
C GLU A 204 -13.33 -7.13 24.90
N GLN A 205 -12.38 -6.25 25.25
CA GLN A 205 -10.97 -6.57 25.49
C GLN A 205 -10.33 -7.35 24.32
N GLU A 206 -10.70 -6.97 23.09
CA GLU A 206 -10.20 -7.61 21.88
C GLU A 206 -9.94 -6.61 20.75
N TRP A 207 -9.21 -7.08 19.73
CA TRP A 207 -9.01 -6.33 18.51
C TRP A 207 -10.23 -6.49 17.58
N SER A 208 -11.00 -5.42 17.46
CA SER A 208 -12.10 -5.36 16.50
C SER A 208 -11.57 -5.06 15.10
N MET A 209 -11.95 -5.89 14.11
CA MET A 209 -11.55 -5.71 12.71
C MET A 209 -12.51 -4.71 12.04
N PHE A 210 -11.99 -3.54 11.69
CA PHE A 210 -12.79 -2.45 11.12
C PHE A 210 -12.98 -2.59 9.61
N TRP A 211 -11.91 -2.96 8.90
CA TRP A 211 -11.97 -3.26 7.48
C TRP A 211 -10.83 -4.18 7.08
N THR A 212 -11.01 -4.81 5.93
CA THR A 212 -10.06 -5.75 5.38
C THR A 212 -10.00 -5.63 3.86
N SER A 213 -8.84 -5.91 3.27
CA SER A 213 -8.66 -5.98 1.83
C SER A 213 -7.60 -7.02 1.45
N PRO A 214 -7.77 -7.85 0.40
CA PRO A 214 -8.94 -7.97 -0.49
C PRO A 214 -10.23 -8.34 0.25
N LYS A 215 -11.38 -7.81 -0.18
CA LYS A 215 -12.68 -8.12 0.45
C LYS A 215 -13.41 -9.28 -0.22
N ASP A 216 -13.28 -9.38 -1.53
CA ASP A 216 -13.96 -10.38 -2.33
C ASP A 216 -13.11 -10.83 -3.54
N LEU A 217 -13.67 -11.72 -4.36
CA LEU A 217 -12.98 -12.27 -5.51
C LEU A 217 -12.68 -11.23 -6.60
N CYS A 218 -13.43 -10.13 -6.69
CA CYS A 218 -13.20 -9.07 -7.67
C CYS A 218 -11.98 -8.21 -7.34
N ASP A 219 -11.53 -8.21 -6.08
CA ASP A 219 -10.30 -7.54 -5.67
C ASP A 219 -9.03 -8.28 -6.09
N THR A 220 -9.13 -9.57 -6.47
CA THR A 220 -8.00 -10.33 -7.00
C THR A 220 -7.43 -9.61 -8.22
N TYR A 221 -6.13 -9.33 -8.20
CA TYR A 221 -5.48 -8.57 -9.26
C TYR A 221 -5.68 -9.25 -10.63
N ARG A 222 -6.22 -8.49 -11.59
CA ARG A 222 -6.56 -8.96 -12.94
C ARG A 222 -7.51 -10.18 -12.96
N LYS A 223 -8.45 -10.26 -12.00
CA LYS A 223 -9.49 -11.30 -11.99
C LYS A 223 -10.25 -11.40 -13.32
N CYS A 224 -10.58 -10.26 -13.91
CA CYS A 224 -11.18 -10.14 -15.23
C CYS A 224 -10.17 -9.55 -16.20
N GLY A 225 -10.15 -10.05 -17.43
CA GLY A 225 -9.20 -9.65 -18.45
C GLY A 225 -9.42 -8.24 -19.00
N PRO A 226 -8.60 -7.82 -19.99
CA PRO A 226 -8.68 -6.48 -20.58
C PRO A 226 -10.07 -6.12 -21.09
N TYR A 227 -10.44 -4.84 -20.94
CA TYR A 227 -11.74 -4.28 -21.37
C TYR A 227 -12.99 -4.96 -20.76
N SER A 228 -12.81 -5.62 -19.63
CA SER A 228 -13.88 -6.15 -18.80
C SER A 228 -13.77 -5.61 -17.37
N TYR A 229 -14.84 -5.70 -16.60
CA TYR A 229 -14.88 -5.33 -15.19
C TYR A 229 -15.51 -6.45 -14.37
N CYS A 230 -15.17 -6.50 -13.09
CA CYS A 230 -15.70 -7.48 -12.16
C CYS A 230 -16.85 -6.88 -11.35
N ASP A 231 -17.96 -7.60 -11.23
CA ASP A 231 -19.10 -7.25 -10.39
C ASP A 231 -19.61 -8.50 -9.67
N THR A 232 -19.49 -8.48 -8.34
CA THR A 232 -19.89 -9.59 -7.47
C THR A 232 -21.40 -9.87 -7.49
N ASN A 233 -22.22 -8.94 -7.97
CA ASN A 233 -23.67 -9.11 -8.07
C ASN A 233 -24.11 -9.76 -9.39
N THR A 234 -23.17 -10.09 -10.27
CA THR A 234 -23.46 -10.64 -11.61
C THR A 234 -22.94 -12.07 -11.77
N SER A 235 -23.58 -12.83 -12.66
CA SER A 235 -23.16 -14.17 -13.04
C SER A 235 -23.17 -14.29 -14.56
N PRO A 236 -22.01 -14.38 -15.23
CA PRO A 236 -20.65 -14.44 -14.67
C PRO A 236 -20.18 -13.12 -14.04
N MET A 237 -19.26 -13.18 -13.07
CA MET A 237 -18.73 -11.98 -12.37
C MET A 237 -18.01 -11.00 -13.30
N CYS A 238 -17.36 -11.51 -14.36
CA CYS A 238 -16.70 -10.68 -15.34
C CYS A 238 -17.70 -10.21 -16.40
N ASN A 239 -17.73 -8.91 -16.66
CA ASN A 239 -18.63 -8.25 -17.58
C ASN A 239 -17.84 -7.48 -18.63
N CYS A 240 -18.16 -7.65 -19.91
CA CYS A 240 -17.60 -6.80 -20.95
C CYS A 240 -18.13 -5.37 -20.82
N ILE A 241 -17.26 -4.38 -20.99
CA ILE A 241 -17.66 -2.98 -21.10
C ILE A 241 -18.69 -2.85 -22.24
N ARG A 242 -19.71 -1.99 -22.07
CA ARG A 242 -20.72 -1.76 -23.12
C ARG A 242 -20.06 -1.37 -24.44
N GLY A 243 -20.39 -2.10 -25.51
CA GLY A 243 -19.76 -1.97 -26.83
C GLY A 243 -18.64 -2.97 -27.10
N PHE A 244 -18.29 -3.82 -26.12
CA PHE A 244 -17.37 -4.93 -26.25
C PHE A 244 -18.11 -6.28 -26.21
N ARG A 245 -17.45 -7.32 -26.70
CA ARG A 245 -17.89 -8.73 -26.65
C ARG A 245 -16.74 -9.62 -26.15
N PRO A 246 -17.02 -10.80 -25.58
CA PRO A 246 -15.97 -11.71 -25.14
C PRO A 246 -14.99 -12.03 -26.28
N LYS A 247 -13.70 -12.03 -25.99
CA LYS A 247 -12.67 -12.41 -26.98
C LYS A 247 -12.84 -13.88 -27.38
N PHE A 248 -13.10 -14.73 -26.40
CA PHE A 248 -13.38 -16.16 -26.58
C PHE A 248 -14.73 -16.52 -25.94
N PRO A 249 -15.82 -16.60 -26.74
CA PRO A 249 -17.16 -16.86 -26.21
C PRO A 249 -17.29 -18.17 -25.42
N GLN A 250 -16.60 -19.23 -25.84
CA GLN A 250 -16.67 -20.55 -25.18
C GLN A 250 -16.06 -20.51 -23.77
N ALA A 251 -14.87 -19.92 -23.62
CA ALA A 251 -14.24 -19.72 -22.30
C ALA A 251 -15.13 -18.85 -21.39
N TRP A 252 -15.73 -17.79 -21.95
CA TRP A 252 -16.62 -16.89 -21.21
C TRP A 252 -17.88 -17.59 -20.66
N ILE A 253 -18.48 -18.50 -21.44
CA ILE A 253 -19.63 -19.33 -21.01
C ILE A 253 -19.21 -20.25 -19.84
N LEU A 254 -17.97 -20.76 -19.88
CA LEU A 254 -17.36 -21.53 -18.80
C LEU A 254 -16.87 -20.67 -17.62
N ARG A 255 -17.25 -19.37 -17.59
CA ARG A 255 -16.89 -18.39 -16.56
C ARG A 255 -15.40 -18.05 -16.49
N ASP A 256 -14.65 -18.34 -17.55
CA ASP A 256 -13.28 -17.87 -17.72
C ASP A 256 -13.26 -16.52 -18.46
N GLY A 257 -13.13 -15.45 -17.67
CA GLY A 257 -13.01 -14.08 -18.16
C GLY A 257 -11.57 -13.58 -18.35
N SER A 258 -10.56 -14.45 -18.18
CA SER A 258 -9.14 -14.06 -18.16
C SER A 258 -8.67 -13.38 -19.45
N SER A 259 -9.21 -13.81 -20.59
CA SER A 259 -8.89 -13.27 -21.91
C SER A 259 -9.54 -11.92 -22.21
N GLY A 260 -10.49 -11.49 -21.37
CA GLY A 260 -11.18 -10.21 -21.50
C GLY A 260 -12.07 -10.11 -22.74
N CYS A 261 -12.24 -8.87 -23.20
CA CYS A 261 -13.19 -8.50 -24.23
C CYS A 261 -12.54 -7.72 -25.38
N VAL A 262 -13.17 -7.75 -26.55
CA VAL A 262 -12.78 -7.00 -27.74
C VAL A 262 -13.93 -6.11 -28.20
N ARG A 263 -13.61 -4.98 -28.82
CA ARG A 263 -14.64 -4.05 -29.35
C ARG A 263 -15.51 -4.76 -30.39
N LYS A 264 -16.82 -4.50 -30.36
CA LYS A 264 -17.76 -4.99 -31.38
C LYS A 264 -17.55 -4.29 -32.73
N THR A 265 -17.18 -3.01 -32.69
CA THR A 265 -17.00 -2.15 -33.86
C THR A 265 -15.60 -1.52 -33.83
N ARG A 266 -14.92 -1.49 -34.97
CA ARG A 266 -13.61 -0.85 -35.13
C ARG A 266 -13.75 0.67 -34.92
N LEU A 267 -12.78 1.26 -34.22
CA LEU A 267 -12.70 2.71 -34.04
C LEU A 267 -12.36 3.41 -35.36
N SER A 268 -12.85 4.63 -35.51
CA SER A 268 -12.66 5.42 -36.73
C SER A 268 -11.85 6.69 -36.51
N CYS A 269 -11.54 7.02 -35.26
CA CYS A 269 -10.93 8.26 -34.79
C CYS A 269 -11.74 9.52 -35.20
N GLY A 270 -11.86 10.51 -34.32
CA GLY A 270 -12.57 11.76 -34.59
C GLY A 270 -14.11 11.67 -34.74
N ARG A 271 -14.69 10.48 -34.91
CA ARG A 271 -16.14 10.22 -34.79
C ARG A 271 -16.51 9.33 -33.60
N ASP A 272 -15.51 8.86 -32.89
CA ASP A 272 -15.67 7.93 -31.80
C ASP A 272 -16.34 8.60 -30.59
N ARG A 273 -16.99 7.78 -29.75
CA ARG A 273 -17.70 8.26 -28.57
C ARG A 273 -17.24 7.49 -27.35
N PHE A 274 -17.36 8.14 -26.20
CA PHE A 274 -17.05 7.54 -24.90
C PHE A 274 -18.31 7.02 -24.23
N VAL A 275 -18.19 5.87 -23.58
CA VAL A 275 -19.19 5.36 -22.64
C VAL A 275 -18.70 5.70 -21.24
N GLN A 276 -19.54 6.39 -20.46
CA GLN A 276 -19.25 6.67 -19.07
C GLN A 276 -19.49 5.41 -18.23
N LEU A 277 -18.50 5.03 -17.43
CA LEU A 277 -18.62 3.97 -16.43
C LEU A 277 -18.70 4.60 -15.05
N ASN A 278 -19.66 4.18 -14.25
CA ASN A 278 -19.90 4.72 -12.91
C ASN A 278 -19.46 3.71 -11.85
N ASN A 279 -19.10 4.19 -10.66
CA ASN A 279 -18.74 3.37 -9.50
C ASN A 279 -17.59 2.39 -9.78
N MET A 280 -16.64 2.82 -10.61
CA MET A 280 -15.51 1.99 -11.01
C MET A 280 -14.29 2.22 -10.10
N LYS A 281 -13.62 1.14 -9.72
CA LYS A 281 -12.22 1.18 -9.34
C LYS A 281 -11.40 1.56 -10.58
N MET A 282 -10.55 2.59 -10.46
CA MET A 282 -9.72 3.06 -11.58
C MET A 282 -8.92 1.89 -12.17
N PRO A 283 -8.70 1.78 -13.50
CA PRO A 283 -7.79 0.77 -14.05
C PRO A 283 -6.34 0.96 -13.59
N ASP A 284 -5.49 -0.03 -13.86
CA ASP A 284 -4.06 0.04 -13.58
C ASP A 284 -3.42 1.21 -14.36
N THR A 285 -2.57 2.00 -13.72
CA THR A 285 -2.04 3.25 -14.28
C THR A 285 -0.57 3.16 -14.70
N MET A 286 0.05 1.99 -14.63
CA MET A 286 1.48 1.83 -14.96
C MET A 286 1.86 2.24 -16.38
N GLN A 287 0.91 2.17 -17.32
CA GLN A 287 1.07 2.56 -18.72
C GLN A 287 0.16 3.73 -19.10
N ALA A 288 -0.38 4.44 -18.10
CA ALA A 288 -1.25 5.59 -18.35
C ALA A 288 -0.42 6.87 -18.51
N VAL A 289 -0.89 7.76 -19.38
CA VAL A 289 -0.38 9.12 -19.52
C VAL A 289 -1.06 10.00 -18.48
N LEU A 290 -0.26 10.73 -17.71
CA LEU A 290 -0.72 11.55 -16.60
C LEU A 290 -0.48 13.04 -16.86
N ASP A 291 -1.52 13.84 -16.66
CA ASP A 291 -1.42 15.30 -16.69
C ASP A 291 -2.22 15.91 -15.55
N ARG A 292 -1.53 16.34 -14.49
CA ARG A 292 -2.16 16.89 -13.29
C ARG A 292 -2.73 18.30 -13.45
N ARG A 293 -2.41 18.98 -14.55
CA ARG A 293 -2.73 20.41 -14.75
C ARG A 293 -4.06 20.64 -15.43
N ILE A 294 -4.54 19.64 -16.17
CA ILE A 294 -5.75 19.76 -16.97
C ILE A 294 -6.97 19.17 -16.25
N GLY A 295 -8.14 19.74 -16.52
CA GLY A 295 -9.41 19.28 -15.99
C GLY A 295 -10.16 18.34 -16.94
N ALA A 296 -11.30 17.82 -16.48
CA ALA A 296 -12.12 16.82 -17.18
C ALA A 296 -12.44 17.13 -18.65
N LYS A 297 -12.81 18.38 -18.95
CA LYS A 297 -13.16 18.80 -20.33
C LYS A 297 -11.97 18.69 -21.27
N GLU A 298 -10.80 19.10 -20.80
CA GLU A 298 -9.57 19.06 -21.60
C GLU A 298 -9.02 17.64 -21.69
N CYS A 299 -9.11 16.87 -20.61
CA CYS A 299 -8.78 15.44 -20.61
C CYS A 299 -9.58 14.68 -21.68
N ARG A 300 -10.89 14.92 -21.75
CA ARG A 300 -11.77 14.36 -22.79
C ARG A 300 -11.35 14.79 -24.19
N LYS A 301 -11.06 16.09 -24.41
CA LYS A 301 -10.62 16.60 -25.71
C LYS A 301 -9.30 15.98 -26.16
N ARG A 302 -8.33 15.86 -25.24
CA ARG A 302 -7.02 15.25 -25.50
C ARG A 302 -7.16 13.79 -25.89
N CYS A 303 -7.90 13.01 -25.11
CA CYS A 303 -8.18 11.61 -25.45
C CYS A 303 -8.94 11.48 -26.78
N PHE A 304 -9.92 12.36 -27.07
CA PHE A 304 -10.65 12.32 -28.33
C PHE A 304 -9.79 12.60 -29.56
N ARG A 305 -8.75 13.45 -29.43
CA ARG A 305 -7.81 13.77 -30.50
C ARG A 305 -6.72 12.72 -30.70
N ASP A 306 -6.43 11.94 -29.67
CA ASP A 306 -5.46 10.86 -29.71
C ASP A 306 -6.14 9.55 -30.15
N CYS A 307 -5.88 9.11 -31.39
CA CYS A 307 -6.47 7.90 -31.94
C CYS A 307 -6.06 6.62 -31.18
N ASN A 308 -5.00 6.66 -30.37
CA ASN A 308 -4.58 5.55 -29.53
C ASN A 308 -5.26 5.56 -28.16
N CYS A 309 -5.98 6.63 -27.79
CA CYS A 309 -6.66 6.69 -26.50
C CYS A 309 -7.79 5.65 -26.40
N THR A 310 -7.79 4.86 -25.34
CA THR A 310 -8.82 3.85 -25.06
C THR A 310 -9.80 4.26 -23.97
N GLY A 311 -9.39 5.17 -23.09
CA GLY A 311 -10.19 5.69 -22.00
C GLY A 311 -9.48 6.80 -21.26
N PHE A 312 -10.23 7.56 -20.46
CA PHE A 312 -9.68 8.61 -19.62
C PHE A 312 -10.48 8.74 -18.33
N THR A 313 -9.88 9.32 -17.30
CA THR A 313 -10.57 9.72 -16.07
C THR A 313 -9.86 10.90 -15.42
N ASN A 314 -10.50 11.47 -14.40
CA ASN A 314 -9.87 12.47 -13.55
C ASN A 314 -9.22 11.83 -12.33
N ILE A 315 -8.18 12.49 -11.79
CA ILE A 315 -7.45 11.99 -10.61
C ILE A 315 -8.23 12.26 -9.34
N ARG A 316 -8.77 13.48 -9.18
CA ARG A 316 -9.48 13.91 -7.97
C ARG A 316 -10.97 14.05 -8.19
N ASN A 317 -11.75 13.79 -7.13
CA ASN A 317 -13.21 13.99 -7.10
C ASN A 317 -13.67 15.45 -7.39
N GLY A 318 -12.74 16.41 -7.52
CA GLY A 318 -12.99 17.78 -7.97
C GLY A 318 -12.75 18.06 -9.47
N GLY A 319 -12.48 17.04 -10.29
CA GLY A 319 -12.36 17.18 -11.75
C GLY A 319 -11.02 17.70 -12.27
N TRP A 320 -9.99 17.68 -11.43
CA TRP A 320 -8.62 18.09 -11.75
C TRP A 320 -7.68 16.90 -11.87
N GLY A 321 -6.74 17.03 -12.79
CA GLY A 321 -5.80 15.99 -13.16
C GLY A 321 -6.43 14.95 -14.08
N CYS A 322 -5.69 14.52 -15.09
CA CYS A 322 -6.12 13.66 -16.17
C CYS A 322 -5.26 12.41 -16.22
N VAL A 323 -5.92 11.26 -16.36
CA VAL A 323 -5.32 9.97 -16.64
C VAL A 323 -5.86 9.49 -17.98
N ILE A 324 -4.98 9.16 -18.92
CA ILE A 324 -5.34 8.64 -20.24
C ILE A 324 -4.68 7.27 -20.42
N TRP A 325 -5.46 6.29 -20.84
CA TRP A 325 -4.96 4.97 -21.27
C TRP A 325 -4.87 4.92 -22.78
N THR A 326 -3.83 4.28 -23.30
CA THR A 326 -3.62 4.08 -24.74
C THR A 326 -3.59 2.59 -25.10
N VAL A 327 -3.83 2.27 -26.37
CA VAL A 327 -3.55 0.92 -26.92
C VAL A 327 -2.02 0.77 -26.99
N GLU A 328 -1.49 -0.39 -26.62
CA GLU A 328 -0.11 -0.80 -26.95
C GLU A 328 0.02 -1.15 -28.44
#